data_AF-A0A9D1GNK2-F1
#
_entry.id   AF-A0A9D1GNK2-F1
#
_cell.length_a   1.000
_cell.length_b   1.000
_cell.length_c   1.000
_cell.angle_alpha   90.00
_cell.angle_beta   90.00
_cell.angle_gamma   90.00
#
_symmetry.space_group_name_H-M   'P 1'
#
loop_
_entity.id
_entity.type
_entity.pdbx_description
1 polymer ?
#
loop_
_entity_poly.entity_id
_entity_poly.type
_entity_poly.pdbx_seq_one_letter_code
_entity_poly.pdbx_strand_id
1 'polypeptide(L)'
;METISTVIAAVAAILGGVWFILGKVFKMGVTAARIDNIEGSMTELKDSLKDFPCSSHHDDITRIKALLLEKYPKSASVFSCKCSPRRLNETGEKLFRAVDGEKFINENKTALFKLISDSRPLVELDVEQAAVAACLALAGTPAFNRIKQFVYEEPAWKLPDGAAYDITTEDVCFVIGLRLRDIYLNEVPGSKS
;
A
#
# COMPACT_ATOMS: atom_id res chain seq x y z
N MET A 1 34.60 -68.28 32.82
CA MET A 1 34.82 -67.00 32.13
C MET A 1 33.53 -66.39 31.61
N GLU A 2 32.58 -67.20 31.14
CA GLU A 2 31.32 -66.75 30.52
C GLU A 2 30.40 -65.96 31.45
N THR A 3 30.25 -66.35 32.73
CA THR A 3 29.36 -65.67 33.68
C THR A 3 29.74 -64.22 33.99
N ILE A 4 31.04 -63.91 34.04
CA ILE A 4 31.56 -62.57 34.32
C ILE A 4 31.30 -61.63 33.13
N SER A 5 31.45 -62.13 31.90
CA SER A 5 31.22 -61.35 30.68
C SER A 5 29.76 -60.92 30.53
N THR A 6 28.81 -61.80 30.87
CA THR A 6 27.37 -61.49 30.77
C THR A 6 26.95 -60.43 31.78
N VAL A 7 27.51 -60.46 33.00
CA VAL A 7 27.22 -59.46 34.04
C VAL A 7 27.76 -58.08 33.64
N ILE A 8 28.98 -58.01 33.08
CA ILE A 8 29.56 -56.74 32.61
C ILE A 8 28.73 -56.15 31.46
N ALA A 9 28.28 -56.97 30.51
CA ALA A 9 27.44 -56.52 29.40
C ALA A 9 26.09 -55.99 29.88
N ALA A 10 25.46 -56.64 30.88
CA ALA A 10 24.20 -56.17 31.46
C ALA A 10 24.36 -54.81 32.16
N VAL A 11 25.43 -54.63 32.94
CA VAL A 11 25.72 -53.35 33.61
C VAL A 11 26.00 -52.24 32.60
N ALA A 12 26.77 -52.52 31.55
CA ALA A 12 27.05 -51.56 30.49
C ALA A 12 25.78 -51.13 29.73
N ALA A 13 24.86 -52.06 29.47
CA ALA A 13 23.58 -51.76 28.82
C ALA A 13 22.69 -50.85 29.69
N ILE A 14 22.64 -51.11 31.00
CA ILE A 14 21.88 -50.28 31.95
C ILE A 14 22.47 -48.87 32.02
N LEU A 15 23.79 -48.75 32.18
CA LEU A 15 24.48 -47.46 32.26
C LEU A 15 24.34 -46.66 30.95
N GLY A 16 24.47 -47.33 29.80
CA GLY A 16 24.24 -46.74 28.49
C GLY A 16 22.80 -46.25 28.30
N GLY A 17 21.82 -47.03 28.76
CA GLY A 17 20.41 -46.66 28.74
C GLY A 17 20.13 -45.41 29.59
N VAL A 18 20.66 -45.35 30.81
CA VAL A 18 20.49 -44.18 31.71
C VAL A 18 21.15 -42.94 31.10
N TRP A 19 22.35 -43.06 30.56
CA TRP A 19 23.06 -41.94 29.92
C TRP A 19 22.30 -41.40 28.70
N PHE A 20 21.74 -42.29 27.88
CA PHE A 20 20.95 -41.92 26.71
C PHE A 20 19.69 -41.13 27.08
N ILE A 21 18.98 -41.56 28.13
CA ILE A 21 17.77 -40.88 28.63
C ILE A 21 18.12 -39.48 29.15
N LEU A 22 19.16 -39.36 29.98
CA LEU A 22 19.62 -38.07 30.52
C LEU A 22 20.01 -37.09 29.41
N GLY A 23 20.75 -37.55 28.39
CA GLY A 23 21.15 -36.71 27.26
C GLY A 23 19.96 -36.21 26.42
N LYS A 24 18.91 -37.02 26.27
CA LYS A 24 17.70 -36.63 25.54
C LYS A 24 16.87 -35.62 26.30
N VAL A 25 16.67 -35.81 27.61
CA VAL A 25 15.92 -34.88 28.47
C VAL A 25 16.60 -33.51 28.52
N PHE A 26 17.93 -33.47 28.61
CA PHE A 26 18.67 -32.22 28.63
C PHE A 26 18.53 -31.44 27.30
N LYS A 27 18.61 -32.12 26.15
CA LYS A 27 18.40 -31.49 24.83
C LYS A 27 16.98 -30.96 24.66
N MET A 28 15.97 -31.71 25.11
CA MET A 28 14.57 -31.28 25.04
C MET A 28 14.31 -30.05 25.93
N GLY A 29 14.91 -29.97 27.11
CA GLY A 29 14.78 -28.80 27.99
C GLY A 29 15.35 -27.52 27.38
N VAL A 30 16.51 -27.58 26.72
CA VAL A 30 17.10 -26.42 26.04
C VAL A 30 16.27 -25.98 24.83
N THR A 31 15.69 -26.93 24.07
CA THR A 31 14.83 -26.59 22.93
C THR A 31 13.49 -26.00 23.38
N ALA A 32 12.89 -26.52 24.46
CA ALA A 32 11.67 -25.96 25.04
C ALA A 32 11.89 -24.51 25.52
N ALA A 33 12.97 -24.26 26.27
CA ALA A 33 13.30 -22.91 26.73
C ALA A 33 13.54 -21.91 25.57
N ARG A 34 14.05 -22.38 24.44
CA ARG A 34 14.19 -21.54 23.22
C ARG A 34 12.85 -21.25 22.56
N ILE A 35 11.92 -22.20 22.57
CA ILE A 35 10.57 -22.02 22.01
C ILE A 35 9.78 -21.02 22.86
N ASP A 36 9.84 -21.13 24.19
CA ASP A 36 9.16 -20.23 25.11
C ASP A 36 9.63 -18.77 24.95
N ASN A 37 10.94 -18.57 24.75
CA ASN A 37 11.49 -17.24 24.53
C ASN A 37 11.09 -16.64 23.16
N ILE A 38 10.98 -17.49 22.13
CA ILE A 38 10.48 -17.07 20.81
C ILE A 38 9.00 -16.69 20.90
N GLU A 39 8.18 -17.47 21.61
CA GLU A 39 6.76 -17.19 21.79
C GLU A 39 6.53 -15.88 22.56
N GLY A 40 7.31 -15.63 23.63
CA GLY A 40 7.30 -14.37 24.37
C GLY A 40 7.63 -13.16 23.48
N SER A 41 8.69 -13.26 22.68
CA SER A 41 9.07 -12.17 21.76
C SER A 41 8.04 -11.93 20.66
N MET A 42 7.32 -12.98 20.22
CA MET A 42 6.25 -12.87 19.20
C MET A 42 5.00 -12.20 19.78
N THR A 43 4.67 -12.43 21.04
CA THR A 43 3.58 -11.72 21.73
C THR A 43 3.91 -10.24 21.93
N GLU A 44 5.12 -9.89 22.35
CA GLU A 44 5.55 -8.49 22.49
C GLU A 44 5.56 -7.74 21.15
N LEU A 45 6.02 -8.41 20.08
CA LEU A 45 6.00 -7.84 18.73
C LEU A 45 4.56 -7.62 18.23
N LYS A 46 3.65 -8.56 18.49
CA LYS A 46 2.25 -8.46 18.11
C LYS A 46 1.53 -7.32 18.84
N ASP A 47 1.82 -7.14 20.12
CA ASP A 47 1.26 -6.04 20.91
C ASP A 47 1.83 -4.69 20.44
N SER A 48 3.11 -4.63 20.07
CA SER A 48 3.73 -3.44 19.47
C SER A 48 3.17 -3.08 18.08
N LEU A 49 2.70 -4.08 17.31
CA LEU A 49 2.08 -3.89 16.00
C LEU A 49 0.64 -3.39 16.07
N LYS A 50 -0.04 -3.60 17.20
CA LYS A 50 -1.45 -3.22 17.38
C LYS A 50 -1.66 -1.70 17.36
N ASP A 51 -0.61 -0.94 17.64
CA ASP A 51 -0.60 0.51 17.73
C ASP A 51 0.03 1.23 16.52
N PHE A 52 0.04 0.60 15.33
CA PHE A 52 0.39 1.28 14.08
C PHE A 52 -0.86 1.72 13.28
N PRO A 53 -0.96 2.99 12.84
CA PRO A 53 -0.14 4.14 13.22
C PRO A 53 -0.57 4.72 14.58
N CYS A 54 0.40 5.05 15.45
CA CYS A 54 0.12 5.67 16.74
C CYS A 54 -0.43 7.09 16.55
N SER A 55 -1.13 7.63 17.56
CA SER A 55 -1.81 8.94 17.48
C SER A 55 -0.92 10.08 17.00
N SER A 56 0.37 10.09 17.39
CA SER A 56 1.34 11.09 16.91
C SER A 56 1.60 10.96 15.41
N HIS A 57 1.75 9.75 14.87
CA HIS A 57 1.93 9.55 13.43
C HIS A 57 0.64 9.81 12.65
N HIS A 58 -0.54 9.56 13.24
CA HIS A 58 -1.80 9.92 12.62
C HIS A 58 -1.92 11.45 12.44
N ASP A 59 -1.57 12.22 13.46
CA ASP A 59 -1.58 13.68 13.41
C ASP A 59 -0.55 14.21 12.43
N ASP A 60 0.65 13.64 12.40
CA ASP A 60 1.70 14.03 11.44
C ASP A 60 1.32 13.67 10.01
N ILE A 61 0.74 12.50 9.76
CA ILE A 61 0.20 12.12 8.44
C ILE A 61 -0.93 13.07 8.03
N THR A 62 -1.80 13.46 8.96
CA THR A 62 -2.90 14.38 8.69
C THR A 62 -2.41 15.80 8.42
N ARG A 63 -1.38 16.27 9.15
CA ARG A 63 -0.71 17.55 8.89
C ARG A 63 0.07 17.54 7.59
N ILE A 64 0.77 16.46 7.27
CA ILE A 64 1.41 16.27 5.97
C ILE A 64 0.34 16.31 4.88
N LYS A 65 -0.78 15.59 5.03
CA LYS A 65 -1.91 15.63 4.09
C LYS A 65 -2.47 17.04 3.94
N ALA A 66 -2.65 17.78 5.03
CA ALA A 66 -3.13 19.16 5.01
C ALA A 66 -2.15 20.11 4.33
N LEU A 67 -0.85 20.01 4.64
CA LEU A 67 0.21 20.79 3.99
C LEU A 67 0.35 20.45 2.51
N LEU A 68 0.18 19.18 2.13
CA LEU A 68 0.14 18.77 0.73
C LEU A 68 -1.11 19.37 0.07
N LEU A 69 -2.29 19.32 0.67
CA LEU A 69 -3.51 19.95 0.12
C LEU A 69 -3.40 21.48 0.03
N GLU A 70 -2.70 22.13 0.96
CA GLU A 70 -2.40 23.57 0.96
C GLU A 70 -1.31 23.95 -0.06
N LYS A 71 -0.39 23.03 -0.36
CA LYS A 71 0.67 23.20 -1.38
C LYS A 71 0.24 22.76 -2.79
N TYR A 72 -0.77 21.89 -2.91
CA TYR A 72 -1.41 21.41 -4.14
C TYR A 72 -2.86 21.92 -4.41
N PRO A 73 -3.28 23.13 -3.99
CA PRO A 73 -4.60 23.64 -4.37
C PRO A 73 -4.69 23.98 -5.87
N LYS A 74 -3.56 23.94 -6.59
CA LYS A 74 -3.47 24.29 -8.01
C LYS A 74 -4.22 23.34 -8.92
N SER A 75 -4.01 22.02 -8.83
CA SER A 75 -4.64 21.08 -9.77
C SER A 75 -6.16 21.14 -9.68
N ALA A 76 -6.68 21.19 -8.45
CA ALA A 76 -8.11 21.29 -8.20
C ALA A 76 -8.69 22.64 -8.67
N SER A 77 -8.00 23.76 -8.47
CA SER A 77 -8.48 25.06 -8.95
C SER A 77 -8.33 25.25 -10.46
N VAL A 78 -7.33 24.61 -11.08
CA VAL A 78 -6.97 24.79 -12.50
C VAL A 78 -7.72 23.82 -13.41
N PHE A 79 -7.91 22.56 -13.00
CA PHE A 79 -8.44 21.50 -13.86
C PHE A 79 -9.85 21.03 -13.49
N SER A 80 -10.48 21.60 -12.46
CA SER A 80 -11.81 21.18 -12.03
C SER A 80 -12.72 22.33 -11.58
N CYS A 81 -14.02 22.10 -11.64
CA CYS A 81 -15.04 23.01 -11.11
C CYS A 81 -15.30 22.72 -9.63
N LYS A 82 -15.50 23.78 -8.83
CA LYS A 82 -15.92 23.69 -7.41
C LYS A 82 -17.41 23.34 -7.30
N CYS A 83 -17.80 22.19 -7.85
CA CYS A 83 -19.11 21.56 -7.67
C CYS A 83 -18.94 20.23 -6.93
N SER A 84 -20.02 19.72 -6.31
CA SER A 84 -20.04 18.38 -5.69
C SER A 84 -21.05 17.50 -6.43
N PRO A 85 -20.67 16.33 -6.95
CA PRO A 85 -19.30 15.82 -7.03
C PRO A 85 -18.42 16.68 -7.94
N ARG A 86 -17.11 16.74 -7.64
CA ARG A 86 -16.14 17.54 -8.40
C ARG A 86 -16.03 17.05 -9.83
N ARG A 87 -16.03 17.95 -10.81
CA ARG A 87 -15.92 17.59 -12.23
C ARG A 87 -14.78 18.33 -12.90
N LEU A 88 -14.17 17.71 -13.91
CA LEU A 88 -13.18 18.38 -14.74
C LEU A 88 -13.81 19.61 -15.42
N ASN A 89 -13.03 20.68 -15.50
CA ASN A 89 -13.35 21.82 -16.34
C ASN A 89 -12.76 21.62 -17.75
N GLU A 90 -12.91 22.59 -18.65
CA GLU A 90 -12.40 22.47 -20.03
C GLU A 90 -10.88 22.22 -20.10
N THR A 91 -10.09 22.86 -19.22
CA THR A 91 -8.65 22.65 -19.13
C THR A 91 -8.32 21.22 -18.68
N GLY A 92 -9.05 20.71 -17.68
CA GLY A 92 -8.91 19.34 -17.20
C GLY A 92 -9.27 18.30 -18.26
N GLU A 93 -10.36 18.51 -18.99
CA GLU A 93 -10.76 17.65 -20.12
C GLU A 93 -9.72 17.66 -21.24
N LYS A 94 -9.13 18.82 -21.53
CA LYS A 94 -8.04 18.93 -22.52
C LYS A 94 -6.81 18.16 -22.07
N LEU A 95 -6.41 18.29 -20.81
CA LEU A 95 -5.27 17.54 -20.26
C LEU A 95 -5.56 16.02 -20.27
N PHE A 96 -6.76 15.59 -19.87
CA PHE A 96 -7.16 14.18 -19.87
C PHE A 96 -7.01 13.55 -21.25
N ARG A 97 -7.41 14.27 -22.31
CA ARG A 97 -7.25 13.82 -23.70
C ARG A 97 -5.80 13.83 -24.15
N ALA A 98 -5.02 14.87 -23.80
CA ALA A 98 -3.63 14.99 -24.21
C ALA A 98 -2.76 13.83 -23.70
N VAL A 99 -3.05 13.31 -22.50
CA VAL A 99 -2.33 12.19 -21.90
C VAL A 99 -2.90 10.81 -22.28
N ASP A 100 -3.90 10.75 -23.16
CA ASP A 100 -4.69 9.55 -23.46
C ASP A 100 -5.21 8.85 -22.18
N GLY A 101 -5.77 9.63 -21.25
CA GLY A 101 -6.22 9.15 -19.94
C GLY A 101 -7.26 8.02 -20.03
N GLU A 102 -8.12 8.06 -21.04
CA GLU A 102 -9.10 7.00 -21.31
C GLU A 102 -8.42 5.66 -21.61
N LYS A 103 -7.37 5.67 -22.45
CA LYS A 103 -6.60 4.48 -22.80
C LYS A 103 -5.87 3.95 -21.56
N PHE A 104 -5.24 4.84 -20.79
CA PHE A 104 -4.55 4.47 -19.55
C PHE A 104 -5.50 3.78 -18.55
N ILE A 105 -6.69 4.34 -18.33
CA ILE A 105 -7.69 3.75 -17.43
C ILE A 105 -8.10 2.36 -17.94
N ASN A 106 -8.43 2.23 -19.23
CA ASN A 106 -8.91 0.96 -19.78
C ASN A 106 -7.84 -0.14 -19.74
N GLU A 107 -6.58 0.17 -20.05
CA GLU A 107 -5.47 -0.79 -20.01
C GLU A 107 -5.12 -1.24 -18.58
N ASN A 108 -5.32 -0.36 -17.58
CA ASN A 108 -4.94 -0.62 -16.19
C ASN A 108 -6.13 -0.81 -15.25
N LYS A 109 -7.35 -0.95 -15.81
CA LYS A 109 -8.61 -0.89 -15.06
C LYS A 109 -8.65 -1.85 -13.88
N THR A 110 -8.28 -3.11 -14.09
CA THR A 110 -8.27 -4.14 -13.05
C THR A 110 -7.35 -3.78 -11.89
N ALA A 111 -6.14 -3.29 -12.17
CA ALA A 111 -5.18 -2.88 -11.14
C ALA A 111 -5.66 -1.63 -10.39
N LEU A 112 -6.15 -0.62 -11.13
CA LEU A 112 -6.69 0.61 -10.56
C LEU A 112 -7.90 0.36 -9.65
N PHE A 113 -8.85 -0.45 -10.11
CA PHE A 113 -10.03 -0.81 -9.33
C PHE A 113 -9.66 -1.57 -8.07
N LYS A 114 -8.73 -2.54 -8.18
CA LYS A 114 -8.25 -3.28 -7.03
C LYS A 114 -7.64 -2.34 -5.97
N LEU A 115 -6.82 -1.38 -6.38
CA LEU A 115 -6.22 -0.42 -5.45
C LEU A 115 -7.27 0.43 -4.73
N ILE A 116 -8.34 0.84 -5.42
CA ILE A 116 -9.46 1.56 -4.80
C ILE A 116 -10.24 0.66 -3.85
N SER A 117 -10.56 -0.57 -4.24
CA SER A 117 -11.31 -1.50 -3.39
C SER A 117 -10.52 -1.92 -2.14
N ASP A 118 -9.21 -2.15 -2.29
CA ASP A 118 -8.31 -2.52 -1.20
C ASP A 118 -8.17 -1.39 -0.16
N SER A 119 -8.38 -0.13 -0.55
CA SER A 119 -8.40 1.01 0.38
C SER A 119 -9.68 1.12 1.20
N ARG A 120 -10.70 0.29 0.93
CA ARG A 120 -12.00 0.24 1.63
C ARG A 120 -12.62 1.63 1.86
N PRO A 121 -12.87 2.41 0.80
CA PRO A 121 -13.46 3.73 0.93
C PRO A 121 -14.85 3.65 1.57
N LEU A 122 -15.15 4.55 2.51
CA LEU A 122 -16.42 4.56 3.24
C LEU A 122 -17.41 5.54 2.61
N VAL A 123 -16.91 6.65 2.06
CA VAL A 123 -17.73 7.68 1.40
C VAL A 123 -17.19 8.03 0.02
N GLU A 124 -18.00 8.68 -0.81
CA GLU A 124 -17.63 9.07 -2.19
C GLU A 124 -16.35 9.92 -2.24
N LEU A 125 -16.11 10.77 -1.23
CA LEU A 125 -14.87 11.54 -1.13
C LEU A 125 -13.65 10.65 -0.93
N ASP A 126 -13.78 9.53 -0.22
CA ASP A 126 -12.70 8.55 -0.07
C ASP A 126 -12.44 7.85 -1.40
N VAL A 127 -13.47 7.60 -2.22
CA VAL A 127 -13.31 7.04 -3.56
C VAL A 127 -12.54 8.01 -4.46
N GLU A 128 -12.81 9.32 -4.39
CA GLU A 128 -12.03 10.33 -5.11
C GLU A 128 -10.54 10.30 -4.70
N GLN A 129 -10.27 10.31 -3.40
CA GLN A 129 -8.91 10.28 -2.87
C GLN A 129 -8.19 8.97 -3.25
N ALA A 130 -8.89 7.84 -3.16
CA ALA A 130 -8.37 6.54 -3.53
C ALA A 130 -8.08 6.42 -5.04
N ALA A 131 -8.93 7.01 -5.89
CA ALA A 131 -8.73 7.00 -7.34
C ALA A 131 -7.47 7.78 -7.75
N VAL A 132 -7.23 8.95 -7.15
CA VAL A 132 -6.00 9.73 -7.37
C VAL A 132 -4.78 8.96 -6.84
N ALA A 133 -4.87 8.38 -5.64
CA ALA A 133 -3.80 7.57 -5.06
C ALA A 133 -3.48 6.33 -5.91
N ALA A 134 -4.48 5.67 -6.48
CA ALA A 134 -4.30 4.52 -7.37
C ALA A 134 -3.52 4.91 -8.64
N CYS A 135 -3.81 6.08 -9.23
CA CYS A 135 -3.04 6.59 -10.37
C CYS A 135 -1.58 6.84 -9.99
N LEU A 136 -1.34 7.49 -8.84
CA LEU A 136 0.02 7.73 -8.32
C LEU A 136 0.78 6.44 -8.01
N ALA A 137 0.12 5.41 -7.49
CA ALA A 137 0.73 4.11 -7.23
C ALA A 137 1.28 3.45 -8.51
N LEU A 138 0.67 3.73 -9.67
CA LEU A 138 1.16 3.25 -10.96
C LEU A 138 2.29 4.12 -11.54
N ALA A 139 2.56 5.32 -11.01
CA ALA A 139 3.57 6.24 -11.56
C ALA A 139 5.00 5.65 -11.59
N GLY A 140 5.31 4.79 -10.63
CA GLY A 140 6.59 4.05 -10.56
C GLY A 140 6.70 2.90 -11.56
N THR A 141 5.62 2.53 -12.25
CA THR A 141 5.56 1.36 -13.13
C THR A 141 5.74 1.74 -14.61
N PRO A 142 6.06 0.76 -15.49
CA PRO A 142 6.13 1.00 -16.93
C PRO A 142 4.82 1.49 -17.57
N ALA A 143 3.66 1.14 -16.99
CA ALA A 143 2.35 1.57 -17.49
C ALA A 143 2.19 3.09 -17.53
N PHE A 144 2.93 3.80 -16.68
CA PHE A 144 2.88 5.25 -16.57
C PHE A 144 4.01 5.96 -17.34
N ASN A 145 4.87 5.22 -18.04
CA ASN A 145 6.01 5.81 -18.78
C ASN A 145 5.56 6.80 -19.85
N ARG A 146 4.47 6.51 -20.57
CA ARG A 146 3.95 7.42 -21.59
C ARG A 146 3.50 8.76 -21.00
N ILE A 147 2.89 8.74 -19.82
CA ILE A 147 2.48 9.95 -19.11
C ILE A 147 3.70 10.72 -18.60
N LYS A 148 4.70 10.04 -18.03
CA LYS A 148 5.98 10.68 -17.63
C LYS A 148 6.68 11.32 -18.81
N GLN A 149 6.68 10.65 -19.95
CA GLN A 149 7.27 11.18 -21.17
C GLN A 149 6.54 12.44 -21.64
N PHE A 150 5.20 12.42 -21.66
CA PHE A 150 4.40 13.61 -21.95
C PHE A 150 4.75 14.77 -21.00
N VAL A 151 4.74 14.54 -19.68
CA VAL A 151 5.06 15.57 -18.68
C VAL A 151 6.48 16.14 -18.85
N TYR A 152 7.43 15.30 -19.28
CA TYR A 152 8.82 15.73 -19.50
C TYR A 152 9.00 16.53 -20.80
N GLU A 153 8.26 16.18 -21.85
CA GLU A 153 8.38 16.79 -23.18
C GLU A 153 7.47 18.02 -23.38
N GLU A 154 6.39 18.14 -22.61
CA GLU A 154 5.39 19.18 -22.79
C GLU A 154 5.96 20.57 -22.43
N PRO A 155 5.90 21.56 -23.35
CA PRO A 155 6.23 22.94 -23.01
C PRO A 155 5.22 23.50 -22.01
N ALA A 156 5.57 24.58 -21.32
CA ALA A 156 4.68 25.21 -20.34
C ALA A 156 3.25 25.42 -20.90
N TRP A 157 2.27 24.79 -20.25
CA TRP A 157 0.89 24.73 -20.70
C TRP A 157 0.26 26.10 -20.61
N LYS A 158 -0.57 26.47 -21.60
CA LYS A 158 -1.25 27.76 -21.61
C LYS A 158 -2.64 27.63 -21.02
N LEU A 159 -2.85 28.32 -19.91
CA LEU A 159 -4.16 28.47 -19.28
C LEU A 159 -5.05 29.45 -20.08
N PRO A 160 -6.38 29.42 -19.88
CA PRO A 160 -7.30 30.31 -20.58
C PRO A 160 -7.04 31.81 -20.36
N ASP A 161 -6.43 32.18 -19.24
CA ASP A 161 -6.02 33.54 -18.91
C ASP A 161 -4.67 33.95 -19.56
N GLY A 162 -4.05 33.04 -20.32
CA GLY A 162 -2.76 33.25 -20.98
C GLY A 162 -1.56 32.95 -20.08
N ALA A 163 -1.75 32.59 -18.81
CA ALA A 163 -0.67 32.23 -17.92
C ALA A 163 -0.03 30.89 -18.33
N ALA A 164 1.29 30.81 -18.18
CA ALA A 164 2.03 29.58 -18.33
C ALA A 164 1.88 28.72 -17.06
N TYR A 165 1.64 27.43 -17.23
CA TYR A 165 1.47 26.46 -16.15
C TYR A 165 2.27 25.20 -16.45
N ASP A 166 3.16 24.84 -15.54
CA ASP A 166 3.97 23.62 -15.68
C ASP A 166 3.16 22.42 -15.20
N ILE A 167 2.82 21.52 -16.13
CA ILE A 167 2.07 20.30 -15.83
C ILE A 167 2.98 19.35 -15.04
N THR A 168 2.45 18.81 -13.94
CA THR A 168 3.14 17.83 -13.11
C THR A 168 2.51 16.44 -13.23
N THR A 169 3.19 15.42 -12.71
CA THR A 169 2.62 14.06 -12.65
C THR A 169 1.38 14.04 -11.77
N GLU A 170 1.38 14.83 -10.70
CA GLU A 170 0.28 14.99 -9.75
C GLU A 170 -0.95 15.61 -10.42
N ASP A 171 -0.76 16.63 -11.29
CA ASP A 171 -1.86 17.23 -12.06
C ASP A 171 -2.53 16.18 -12.95
N VAL A 172 -1.73 15.36 -13.64
CA VAL A 172 -2.24 14.30 -14.52
C VAL A 172 -2.97 13.22 -13.71
N CYS A 173 -2.38 12.76 -12.61
CA CYS A 173 -3.02 11.79 -11.72
C CYS A 173 -4.33 12.31 -11.12
N PHE A 174 -4.40 13.59 -10.78
CA PHE A 174 -5.64 14.23 -10.33
C PHE A 174 -6.72 14.18 -11.41
N VAL A 175 -6.37 14.57 -12.64
CA VAL A 175 -7.31 14.60 -13.77
C VAL A 175 -7.81 13.20 -14.14
N ILE A 176 -6.90 12.23 -14.25
CA ILE A 176 -7.25 10.82 -14.50
C ILE A 176 -8.08 10.26 -13.33
N GLY A 177 -7.69 10.57 -12.10
CA GLY A 177 -8.34 10.10 -10.88
C GLY A 177 -9.81 10.52 -10.79
N LEU A 178 -10.14 11.76 -11.17
CA LEU A 178 -11.55 12.20 -11.21
C LEU A 178 -12.38 11.37 -12.20
N ARG A 179 -11.82 11.01 -13.35
CA ARG A 179 -12.53 10.17 -14.33
C ARG A 179 -12.64 8.72 -13.87
N LEU A 180 -11.58 8.19 -13.28
CA LEU A 180 -11.55 6.85 -12.69
C LEU A 180 -12.59 6.71 -11.56
N ARG A 181 -12.73 7.72 -10.70
CA ARG A 181 -13.77 7.79 -9.66
C ARG A 181 -15.15 7.62 -10.26
N ASP A 182 -15.48 8.40 -11.30
CA ASP A 182 -16.80 8.33 -11.94
C ASP A 182 -17.09 6.94 -12.50
N ILE A 183 -16.10 6.33 -13.15
CA ILE A 183 -16.22 4.97 -13.71
C ILE A 183 -16.41 3.95 -12.59
N TYR A 184 -15.64 4.05 -11.51
CA TYR A 184 -15.73 3.16 -10.35
C TYR A 184 -17.10 3.26 -9.65
N LEU A 185 -17.57 4.48 -9.35
CA LEU A 185 -18.87 4.73 -8.69
C LEU A 185 -20.07 4.27 -9.53
N ASN A 186 -19.91 4.18 -10.85
CA ASN A 186 -20.95 3.70 -11.75
C ASN A 186 -20.97 2.16 -11.86
N GLU A 187 -19.83 1.49 -11.69
CA GLU A 187 -19.70 0.05 -11.90
C GLU A 187 -19.75 -0.77 -10.60
N VAL A 188 -19.43 -0.18 -9.45
CA VAL A 188 -19.42 -0.86 -8.15
C VAL A 188 -20.62 -0.40 -7.30
N PRO A 189 -21.68 -1.23 -7.14
CA PRO A 189 -22.83 -0.88 -6.31
C PRO A 189 -22.45 -0.86 -4.82
N GLY A 190 -22.85 0.19 -4.09
CA GLY A 190 -22.61 0.35 -2.64
C GLY A 190 -21.74 1.56 -2.27
N SER A 191 -21.15 2.24 -3.25
CA SER A 191 -20.39 3.47 -3.03
C SER A 191 -21.23 4.75 -3.08
N LYS A 192 -22.53 4.63 -3.37
CA LYS A 192 -23.53 5.70 -3.26
C LYS A 192 -24.33 5.44 -1.98
N SER A 193 -23.86 5.95 -0.85
CA SER A 193 -24.64 5.97 0.40
C SER A 193 -25.21 7.35 0.64
#